data_AF-A0A3L8D8Y0-F1
#
_entry.id   AF-A0A3L8D8Y0-F1
#
_cell.length_a   1.000
_cell.length_b   1.000
_cell.length_c   1.000
_cell.angle_alpha   90.00
_cell.angle_beta   90.00
_cell.angle_gamma   90.00
#
_symmetry.space_group_name_H-M   'P 1'
#
loop_
_entity.id
_entity.type
_entity.pdbx_description
1 polymer ?
#
loop_
_entity_poly.entity_id
_entity_poly.type
_entity_poly.pdbx_seq_one_letter_code
_entity_poly.pdbx_strand_id
1 'polypeptide(L)' 'VKIKKNADNVKFKVRCSRFLYTLVITDKEKAEKLKQSLPPGLQVKEVKRCERV' A
#
# COMPACT_ATOMS: atom_id res chain seq x y z
N VAL A 1 -3.59 -0.83 6.46
CA VAL A 1 -3.28 -0.87 5.01
C VAL A 1 -1.95 -1.56 4.78
N LYS A 2 -1.88 -2.50 3.84
CA LYS A 2 -0.62 -3.09 3.38
C LYS A 2 -0.15 -2.33 2.14
N ILE A 3 0.96 -1.60 2.23
CA ILE A 3 1.53 -0.88 1.09
C ILE A 3 2.61 -1.77 0.47
N LYS A 4 2.44 -2.09 -0.82
CA LYS A 4 3.42 -2.83 -1.60
C LYS A 4 4.01 -1.91 -2.65
N LYS A 5 5.30 -1.58 -2.51
CA LYS A 5 6.07 -0.86 -3.53
C LYS A 5 6.64 -1.90 -4.52
N ASN A 6 6.34 -1.75 -5.80
CA ASN A 6 7.00 -2.44 -6.91
C ASN A 6 7.87 -1.42 -7.68
N ALA A 7 8.55 -1.88 -8.73
CA ALA A 7 9.39 -1.01 -9.57
C ALA A 7 8.57 0.12 -10.23
N ASP A 8 7.46 -0.25 -10.85
CA ASP A 8 6.69 0.66 -11.72
C ASP A 8 5.41 1.17 -11.05
N ASN A 9 4.96 0.52 -9.97
CA ASN A 9 3.72 0.88 -9.31
C ASN A 9 3.73 0.64 -7.80
N VAL A 10 2.88 1.37 -7.10
CA VAL A 10 2.59 1.19 -5.68
C VAL A 10 1.17 0.65 -5.54
N LYS A 11 1.01 -0.42 -4.76
CA LYS A 11 -0.30 -1.02 -4.46
C LYS A 11 -0.68 -0.77 -3.01
N PHE A 12 -1.78 -0.05 -2.80
CA PHE A 12 -2.41 0.12 -1.49
C PHE A 12 -3.44 -0.97 -1.30
N LYS A 13 -3.12 -1.96 -0.46
CA LYS A 13 -4.00 -3.07 -0.16
C LYS A 13 -4.74 -2.79 1.15
N VAL A 14 -6.02 -2.44 1.07
CA VAL A 14 -6.88 -2.17 2.22
C VAL A 14 -7.64 -3.45 2.55
N ARG A 15 -7.48 -3.94 3.78
CA ARG A 15 -8.26 -5.07 4.27
C ARG A 15 -9.55 -4.55 4.86
N CYS A 16 -10.66 -4.95 4.27
CA CYS A 16 -12.00 -4.78 4.83
C CYS A 16 -12.49 -6.13 5.38
N SER A 17 -13.74 -6.20 5.83
CA SER A 17 -14.33 -7.42 6.40
C SER A 17 -14.20 -8.63 5.47
N ARG A 18 -14.76 -8.52 4.26
CA ARG A 18 -14.85 -9.64 3.31
C ARG A 18 -13.72 -9.66 2.29
N PHE A 19 -13.38 -8.50 1.73
CA PHE A 19 -12.46 -8.40 0.60
C PHE A 19 -11.17 -7.64 0.93
N LEU A 20 -10.17 -7.87 0.08
CA LEU A 20 -8.96 -7.08 0.03
C LEU A 20 -9.04 -6.15 -1.18
N TYR A 21 -9.26 -4.86 -0.94
CA TYR A 21 -9.27 -3.87 -2.00
C TYR A 21 -7.86 -3.45 -2.33
N THR A 22 -7.53 -3.36 -3.62
CA THR A 22 -6.21 -2.93 -4.07
C THR A 22 -6.33 -1.73 -4.99
N LEU A 23 -5.86 -0.58 -4.52
CA LEU A 23 -5.65 0.59 -5.37
C LEU A 23 -4.23 0.52 -5.93
N VAL A 24 -4.09 0.61 -7.26
CA VAL A 24 -2.80 0.59 -7.96
C VAL A 24 -2.52 1.99 -8.47
N ILE A 25 -1.35 2.52 -8.13
CA ILE A 25 -0.91 3.85 -8.54
C ILE A 25 0.45 3.73 -9.22
N THR A 26 0.58 4.30 -10.41
CA THR A 26 1.84 4.35 -11.19
C THR A 26 2.73 5.50 -10.73
N ASP A 27 2.13 6.64 -10.42
CA ASP A 27 2.85 7.87 -10.07
C ASP A 27 3.36 7.82 -8.62
N LYS A 28 4.69 7.86 -8.45
CA LYS A 28 5.34 7.78 -7.13
C LYS A 28 5.00 8.95 -6.22
N GLU A 29 4.94 10.18 -6.76
CA GLU A 29 4.62 11.38 -5.99
C GLU A 29 3.20 11.37 -5.43
N LYS A 30 2.22 10.96 -6.25
CA LYS A 30 0.83 10.84 -5.81
C LYS A 30 0.68 9.75 -4.75
N ALA A 31 1.43 8.65 -4.88
CA ALA A 31 1.43 7.60 -3.88
C ALA A 31 1.96 8.06 -2.51
N GLU A 32 3.02 8.86 -2.46
CA GLU A 32 3.54 9.39 -1.18
C GLU A 32 2.57 10.41 -0.54
N LYS A 33 1.92 11.26 -1.34
CA LYS A 33 0.85 12.16 -0.83
C LYS A 33 -0.32 11.36 -0.24
N LEU A 34 -0.77 10.32 -0.95
CA LEU A 34 -1.84 9.44 -0.46
C LEU A 34 -1.45 8.70 0.81
N LYS A 35 -0.19 8.30 0.96
CA LYS A 35 0.31 7.70 2.20
C LYS A 35 0.20 8.66 3.39
N GLN A 36 0.45 9.95 3.19
CA GLN A 36 0.33 10.99 4.22
C GLN A 36 -1.13 11.33 4.55
N SER A 37 -2.04 11.24 3.58
CA SER A 37 -3.47 11.46 3.79
C SER A 37 -4.17 10.33 4.54
N LEU A 38 -3.52 9.19 4.77
CA LEU A 38 -4.12 8.08 5.52
C LEU A 38 -4.26 8.45 7.00
N PRO A 39 -5.39 8.08 7.63
CA PRO A 39 -5.61 8.39 9.04
C PRO A 39 -4.60 7.65 9.94
N PRO A 40 -4.07 8.30 11.00
CA PRO A 40 -3.04 7.74 11.86
C PRO A 40 -3.52 6.51 12.66
N GLY A 41 -4.83 6.37 12.89
CA GLY A 41 -5.42 5.19 13.55
C GLY A 41 -5.46 3.93 12.69
N LEU A 42 -5.09 4.02 11.41
CA LEU A 42 -5.11 2.91 10.48
C LEU A 42 -3.71 2.26 10.43
N GLN A 43 -3.59 1.02 10.90
CA GLN A 43 -2.31 0.31 10.93
C GLN A 43 -1.71 0.18 9.52
N VAL A 44 -0.64 0.90 9.23
CA VAL A 44 0.09 0.83 7.95
C VAL A 44 1.25 -0.16 8.07
N LYS A 45 1.27 -1.19 7.22
CA LYS A 45 2.36 -2.17 7.12
C LYS A 45 3.00 -2.11 5.75
N GLU A 46 4.28 -1.80 5.69
CA GLU A 46 5.04 -1.87 4.43
C GLU A 46 5.45 -3.32 4.15
N VAL A 47 5.09 -3.81 2.97
CA VAL A 47 5.36 -5.19 2.57
C VAL A 47 6.57 -5.19 1.62
N LYS A 48 7.76 -5.42 2.17
CA LYS A 48 8.95 -5.73 1.38
C LYS A 48 8.80 -7.13 0.77
N ARG A 49 9.48 -7.39 -0.36
CA ARG A 49 9.46 -8.74 -0.95
C ARG A 49 10.16 -9.65 0.05
N CYS A 50 9.45 -10.64 0.56
CA CYS A 50 10.07 -11.68 1.37
C CYS A 50 10.92 -12.51 0.41
N GLU A 51 12.25 -12.47 0.55
CA GLU A 51 13.10 -13.52 0.04
C GLU A 51 12.75 -14.78 0.83
N ARG A 52 12.15 -15.75 0.15
CA ARG A 52 12.03 -17.10 0.68
C ARG A 52 13.38 -17.75 0.43
N VAL A 53 14.16 -17.89 1.49
CA VAL A 53 15.27 -18.85 1.57
C VAL A 53 14.68 -20.16 2.06
#